data_AF-H1XNS9-F1
#
_entry.id   AF-H1XNS9-F1
#
_cell.length_a   1.000
_cell.length_b   1.000
_cell.length_c   1.000
_cell.angle_alpha   90.00
_cell.angle_beta   90.00
_cell.angle_gamma   90.00
#
_symmetry.space_group_name_H-M   'P 1'
#
loop_
_entity.id
_entity.type
_entity.pdbx_description
1 polymer ?
#
loop_
_entity_poly.entity_id
_entity_poly.type
_entity_poly.pdbx_seq_one_letter_code
_entity_poly.pdbx_strand_id
1 'polypeptide(L)'
;MKIRVLLILGLFLSLVMANVVLAQSYNYEEMTQEQYNALLTEWQQRLDAAKKAIAEEEAKIEQLKKEYDALQAEIDQTWDEIFKIAEANKAAYEAYKGKVEQLRDEVRAFLNLSPEEIYSKSNELNALESKLEELKKDPFSAMAEQEAMLNEIASLIEQAKEKAKTAVPPTYTVMKGDYLWKIAGKDDIYGNPMAWWRIYTSNLDQIKNPDLIYPNQVLAIPRVVGPNEHLVQKGEFLSKIASYPNVYGDSFKWQKLYEANKSFISDPNLIYPFQVLKIAR
;
A
#
# COMPACT_ATOMS: atom_id res chain seq x y z
N MET A 1 -20.38 11.57 -5.14
CA MET A 1 -21.40 10.68 -5.74
C MET A 1 -22.84 11.20 -5.60
N LYS A 2 -23.23 11.72 -4.42
CA LYS A 2 -24.62 12.15 -4.15
C LYS A 2 -25.16 13.30 -5.03
N ILE A 3 -24.31 14.29 -5.36
CA ILE A 3 -24.72 15.47 -6.18
C ILE A 3 -24.97 15.09 -7.65
N ARG A 4 -24.13 14.21 -8.22
CA ARG A 4 -24.32 13.72 -9.60
C ARG A 4 -25.60 12.89 -9.75
N VAL A 5 -25.95 12.09 -8.73
CA VAL A 5 -27.20 11.30 -8.71
C VAL A 5 -28.42 12.22 -8.59
N LEU A 6 -28.36 13.28 -7.76
CA LEU A 6 -29.43 14.27 -7.63
C LEU A 6 -29.68 15.08 -8.92
N LEU A 7 -28.61 15.46 -9.63
CA LEU A 7 -28.73 16.16 -10.92
C LEU A 7 -29.34 15.26 -12.01
N ILE A 8 -28.92 13.98 -12.07
CA ILE A 8 -29.48 13.01 -13.01
C ILE A 8 -30.95 12.72 -12.70
N LEU A 9 -31.32 12.59 -11.41
CA LEU A 9 -32.72 12.44 -11.00
C LEU A 9 -33.58 13.67 -11.32
N GLY A 10 -33.04 14.88 -11.15
CA GLY A 10 -33.73 16.12 -11.50
C GLY A 10 -34.03 16.23 -13.00
N LEU A 11 -33.03 15.91 -13.84
CA LEU A 11 -33.17 15.87 -15.31
C LEU A 11 -34.12 14.76 -15.78
N PHE A 12 -34.16 13.63 -15.07
CA PHE A 12 -35.08 12.53 -15.37
C PHE A 12 -36.52 12.87 -14.96
N LEU A 13 -36.71 13.54 -13.82
CA LEU A 13 -38.04 13.96 -13.35
C LEU A 13 -38.65 15.05 -14.25
N SER A 14 -37.84 15.97 -14.79
CA SER A 14 -38.30 16.95 -15.77
C SER A 14 -38.67 16.30 -17.10
N LEU A 15 -37.92 15.27 -17.53
CA LEU A 15 -38.24 14.50 -18.73
C LEU A 15 -39.56 13.72 -18.57
N VAL A 16 -39.83 13.18 -17.37
CA VAL A 16 -41.07 12.44 -17.08
C VAL A 16 -42.28 13.38 -16.99
N MET A 17 -42.15 14.57 -16.37
CA MET A 17 -43.25 15.55 -16.35
C MET A 17 -43.57 16.13 -17.74
N ALA A 18 -42.59 16.24 -18.64
CA ALA A 18 -42.85 16.58 -20.04
C ALA A 18 -43.69 15.51 -20.78
N ASN A 19 -43.62 14.24 -20.34
CA ASN A 19 -44.33 13.12 -20.96
C ASN A 19 -45.75 12.91 -20.40
N VAL A 20 -46.05 13.29 -19.15
CA VAL A 20 -47.40 13.12 -18.57
C VAL A 20 -48.44 14.06 -19.22
N VAL A 21 -48.01 15.19 -19.79
CA VAL A 21 -48.89 16.11 -20.53
C VAL A 21 -49.24 15.60 -21.94
N LEU A 22 -48.57 14.56 -22.45
CA LEU A 22 -48.82 13.98 -23.77
C LEU A 22 -50.03 13.02 -23.83
N ALA A 23 -50.68 12.74 -22.70
CA ALA A 23 -51.76 11.74 -22.60
C ALA A 23 -53.20 12.30 -22.73
N GLN A 24 -53.39 13.46 -23.37
CA GLN A 24 -54.72 13.82 -23.91
C GLN A 24 -54.77 13.42 -25.39
N SER A 25 -55.29 12.22 -25.67
CA SER A 25 -55.56 11.77 -27.03
C SER A 25 -56.76 12.53 -27.59
N TYR A 26 -56.53 13.62 -28.30
CA TYR A 26 -57.57 14.29 -29.08
C TYR A 26 -58.02 13.37 -30.22
N ASN A 27 -59.33 13.15 -30.36
CA ASN A 27 -59.89 12.45 -31.52
C ASN A 27 -59.95 13.45 -32.70
N TYR A 28 -58.88 13.48 -33.51
CA TYR A 28 -58.73 14.44 -34.60
C TYR A 28 -59.74 14.24 -35.76
N GLU A 29 -60.51 13.14 -35.77
CA GLU A 29 -61.46 12.81 -36.84
C GLU A 29 -62.83 13.51 -36.71
N GLU A 30 -63.18 14.07 -35.53
CA GLU A 30 -64.49 14.71 -35.26
C GLU A 30 -64.38 16.14 -34.67
N MET A 31 -63.29 16.86 -34.92
CA MET A 31 -63.06 18.17 -34.31
C MET A 31 -63.60 19.32 -35.18
N THR A 32 -64.29 20.30 -34.58
CA THR A 32 -64.75 21.49 -35.32
C THR A 32 -63.55 22.37 -35.71
N GLN A 33 -63.68 23.16 -36.78
CA GLN A 33 -62.61 24.08 -37.22
C GLN A 33 -62.18 25.05 -36.11
N GLU A 34 -63.11 25.48 -35.26
CA GLU A 34 -62.84 26.35 -34.12
C GLU A 34 -62.00 25.65 -33.04
N GLN A 35 -62.35 24.40 -32.70
CA GLN A 35 -61.58 23.58 -31.77
C GLN A 35 -60.17 23.26 -32.31
N TYR A 36 -60.05 22.98 -33.61
CA TYR A 36 -58.75 22.79 -34.27
C TYR A 36 -57.86 24.02 -34.16
N ASN A 37 -58.39 25.20 -34.48
CA ASN A 37 -57.64 26.45 -34.41
C ASN A 37 -57.23 26.80 -32.97
N ALA A 38 -58.08 26.51 -31.99
CA ALA A 38 -57.76 26.69 -30.58
C ALA A 38 -56.61 25.77 -30.14
N LEU A 39 -56.66 24.49 -30.52
CA LEU A 39 -55.60 23.52 -30.22
C LEU A 39 -54.27 23.89 -30.89
N LEU A 40 -54.31 24.31 -32.16
CA LEU A 40 -53.12 24.79 -32.89
C LEU A 40 -52.47 25.99 -32.16
N THR A 41 -53.29 26.94 -31.71
CA THR A 41 -52.83 28.10 -30.96
C THR A 41 -52.18 27.69 -29.63
N GLU A 42 -52.78 26.74 -28.90
CA GLU A 42 -52.21 26.21 -27.66
C GLU A 42 -50.86 25.53 -27.89
N TRP A 43 -50.75 24.66 -28.91
CA TRP A 43 -49.48 24.00 -29.25
C TRP A 43 -48.40 25.01 -29.67
N GLN A 44 -48.79 26.06 -30.38
CA GLN A 44 -47.85 27.11 -30.77
C GLN A 44 -47.34 27.89 -29.55
N GLN A 45 -48.22 28.24 -28.60
CA GLN A 45 -47.80 28.85 -27.34
C GLN A 45 -46.88 27.94 -26.51
N ARG A 46 -47.19 26.64 -26.44
CA ARG A 46 -46.34 25.64 -25.76
C ARG A 46 -44.96 25.53 -26.42
N LEU A 47 -44.91 25.51 -27.76
CA LEU A 47 -43.66 25.48 -28.52
C LEU A 47 -42.83 26.73 -28.26
N ASP A 48 -43.44 27.91 -28.27
CA ASP A 48 -42.75 29.18 -28.02
C ASP A 48 -42.26 29.28 -26.57
N ALA A 49 -43.05 28.81 -25.61
CA ALA A 49 -42.64 28.71 -24.21
C ALA A 49 -41.47 27.74 -24.03
N ALA A 50 -41.51 26.56 -24.66
CA ALA A 50 -40.43 25.58 -24.61
C ALA A 50 -39.15 26.13 -25.25
N LYS A 51 -39.24 26.79 -26.41
CA LYS A 51 -38.10 27.46 -27.06
C LYS A 51 -37.47 28.53 -26.17
N LYS A 52 -38.30 29.35 -25.52
CA LYS A 52 -37.83 30.38 -24.58
C LYS A 52 -37.12 29.75 -23.37
N ALA A 53 -37.68 28.69 -22.79
CA ALA A 53 -37.07 27.98 -21.67
C ALA A 53 -35.72 27.34 -22.05
N ILE A 54 -35.61 26.76 -23.26
CA ILE A 54 -34.33 26.24 -23.77
C ILE A 54 -33.30 27.36 -23.88
N ALA A 55 -33.67 28.50 -24.46
CA ALA A 55 -32.75 29.64 -24.60
C ALA A 55 -32.30 30.20 -23.23
N GLU A 56 -33.19 30.22 -22.23
CA GLU A 56 -32.86 30.62 -20.86
C GLU A 56 -31.88 29.64 -20.20
N GLU A 57 -32.06 28.33 -20.37
CA GLU A 57 -31.11 27.32 -19.86
C GLU A 57 -29.77 27.35 -20.59
N GLU A 58 -29.76 27.54 -21.92
CA GLU A 58 -28.53 27.73 -22.69
C GLU A 58 -27.73 28.95 -22.20
N ALA A 59 -28.40 30.06 -21.88
CA ALA A 59 -27.77 31.23 -21.31
C ALA A 59 -27.17 30.95 -19.91
N LYS A 60 -27.86 30.17 -19.07
CA LYS A 60 -27.32 29.75 -17.75
C LYS A 60 -26.11 28.84 -17.90
N ILE A 61 -26.14 27.89 -18.84
CA ILE A 61 -25.00 27.00 -19.12
C ILE A 61 -23.79 27.83 -19.56
N GLU A 62 -24.00 28.79 -20.44
CA GLU A 62 -22.93 29.66 -20.93
C GLU A 62 -22.35 30.52 -19.79
N GLN A 63 -23.20 31.04 -18.91
CA GLN A 63 -22.75 31.77 -17.73
C GLN A 63 -21.93 30.89 -16.78
N LEU A 64 -22.41 29.67 -16.49
CA LEU A 64 -21.69 28.72 -15.62
C LEU A 64 -20.34 28.30 -16.22
N LYS A 65 -20.23 28.17 -17.54
CA LYS A 65 -18.94 27.92 -18.20
C LYS A 65 -17.95 29.06 -17.97
N LYS A 66 -18.40 30.31 -18.12
CA LYS A 66 -17.56 31.49 -17.85
C LYS A 66 -17.12 31.56 -16.39
N GLU A 67 -18.01 31.26 -15.46
CA GLU A 67 -17.68 31.20 -14.03
C GLU A 67 -16.67 30.08 -13.73
N TYR A 68 -16.82 28.91 -14.37
CA TYR A 68 -15.88 27.81 -14.26
C TYR A 68 -14.49 28.18 -14.80
N ASP A 69 -14.43 28.79 -15.99
CA ASP A 69 -13.17 29.21 -16.61
C ASP A 69 -12.47 30.30 -15.78
N ALA A 70 -13.24 31.24 -15.23
CA ALA A 70 -12.71 32.27 -14.33
C ALA A 70 -12.14 31.66 -13.04
N LEU A 71 -12.87 30.75 -12.41
CA LEU A 71 -12.40 30.06 -11.20
C LEU A 71 -11.14 29.21 -11.48
N GLN A 72 -11.08 28.56 -12.65
CA GLN A 72 -9.90 27.79 -13.04
C GLN A 72 -8.68 28.70 -13.22
N ALA A 73 -8.86 29.89 -13.79
CA ALA A 73 -7.78 30.87 -13.92
C ALA A 73 -7.29 31.38 -12.55
N GLU A 74 -8.20 31.62 -11.60
CA GLU A 74 -7.83 31.99 -10.22
C GLU A 74 -7.04 30.87 -9.51
N ILE A 75 -7.44 29.62 -9.70
CA ILE A 75 -6.73 28.44 -9.19
C ILE A 75 -5.32 28.37 -9.79
N ASP A 76 -5.21 28.51 -11.11
CA ASP A 76 -3.91 28.43 -11.81
C ASP A 76 -2.97 29.56 -11.34
N GLN A 77 -3.50 30.78 -11.16
CA GLN A 77 -2.73 31.89 -10.60
C GLN A 77 -2.24 31.62 -9.18
N THR A 78 -3.12 31.08 -8.31
CA THR A 78 -2.75 30.72 -6.94
C THR A 78 -1.63 29.67 -6.93
N TRP A 79 -1.71 28.67 -7.83
CA TRP A 79 -0.64 27.68 -7.99
C TRP A 79 0.66 28.29 -8.48
N ASP A 80 0.62 29.22 -9.43
CA ASP A 80 1.82 29.93 -9.91
C ASP A 80 2.50 30.72 -8.79
N GLU A 81 1.73 31.33 -7.88
CA GLU A 81 2.25 32.01 -6.70
C GLU A 81 2.90 31.02 -5.71
N ILE A 82 2.23 29.90 -5.45
CA ILE A 82 2.77 28.81 -4.62
C ILE A 82 4.09 28.27 -5.20
N PHE A 83 4.14 28.01 -6.51
CA PHE A 83 5.32 27.48 -7.17
C PHE A 83 6.49 28.47 -7.17
N LYS A 84 6.22 29.78 -7.25
CA LYS A 84 7.25 30.80 -7.05
C LYS A 84 7.84 30.76 -5.64
N ILE A 85 7.00 30.62 -4.61
CA ILE A 85 7.46 30.52 -3.21
C ILE A 85 8.27 29.24 -2.99
N ALA A 86 7.83 28.12 -3.59
CA ALA A 86 8.53 26.84 -3.49
C ALA A 86 9.77 26.74 -4.40
N GLU A 87 10.12 27.80 -5.14
CA GLU A 87 11.17 27.80 -6.18
C GLU A 87 11.07 26.62 -7.16
N ALA A 88 9.84 26.26 -7.52
CA ALA A 88 9.54 25.05 -8.27
C ALA A 88 8.52 25.29 -9.38
N ASN A 89 7.99 24.22 -9.97
CA ASN A 89 6.98 24.30 -11.02
C ASN A 89 5.97 23.15 -10.91
N LYS A 90 4.88 23.25 -11.68
CA LYS A 90 3.81 22.24 -11.71
C LYS A 90 4.33 20.83 -12.01
N ALA A 91 5.25 20.69 -12.97
CA ALA A 91 5.79 19.38 -13.32
C ALA A 91 6.60 18.75 -12.17
N ALA A 92 7.35 19.55 -11.43
CA ALA A 92 8.09 19.11 -10.24
C ALA A 92 7.13 18.68 -9.13
N TYR A 93 6.04 19.42 -8.91
CA TYR A 93 5.02 19.07 -7.92
C TYR A 93 4.28 17.76 -8.27
N GLU A 94 3.87 17.59 -9.53
CA GLU A 94 3.23 16.35 -9.98
C GLU A 94 4.17 15.14 -9.84
N ALA A 95 5.46 15.32 -10.17
CA ALA A 95 6.46 14.28 -9.97
C ALA A 95 6.67 13.94 -8.49
N TYR A 96 6.70 14.96 -7.62
CA TYR A 96 6.77 14.78 -6.17
C TYR A 96 5.55 14.01 -5.64
N LYS A 97 4.34 14.42 -6.00
CA LYS A 97 3.09 13.75 -5.65
C LYS A 97 3.10 12.28 -6.08
N GLY A 98 3.56 12.00 -7.30
CA GLY A 98 3.72 10.63 -7.79
C GLY A 98 4.65 9.77 -6.91
N LYS A 99 5.75 10.34 -6.41
CA LYS A 99 6.65 9.64 -5.47
C LYS A 99 6.00 9.39 -4.12
N VAL A 100 5.23 10.35 -3.59
CA VAL A 100 4.50 10.20 -2.32
C VAL A 100 3.43 9.11 -2.45
N GLU A 101 2.66 9.11 -3.54
CA GLU A 101 1.65 8.09 -3.83
C GLU A 101 2.27 6.70 -3.98
N GLN A 102 3.38 6.59 -4.73
CA GLN A 102 4.11 5.35 -4.88
C GLN A 102 4.61 4.82 -3.52
N LEU A 103 5.19 5.69 -2.69
CA LEU A 103 5.66 5.29 -1.35
C LEU A 103 4.51 4.81 -0.48
N ARG A 104 3.37 5.52 -0.49
CA ARG A 104 2.16 5.10 0.23
C ARG A 104 1.71 3.71 -0.20
N ASP A 105 1.68 3.45 -1.49
CA ASP A 105 1.22 2.18 -2.03
C ASP A 105 2.22 1.04 -1.72
N GLU A 106 3.53 1.31 -1.78
CA GLU A 106 4.59 0.39 -1.33
C GLU A 106 4.40 0.04 0.16
N VAL A 107 4.18 1.02 1.03
CA VAL A 107 3.95 0.78 2.48
C VAL A 107 2.63 0.04 2.74
N ARG A 108 1.55 0.36 2.02
CA ARG A 108 0.27 -0.37 2.13
C ARG A 108 0.41 -1.82 1.69
N ALA A 109 1.23 -2.11 0.69
CA ALA A 109 1.52 -3.48 0.29
C ALA A 109 2.20 -4.27 1.42
N PHE A 110 3.10 -3.64 2.19
CA PHE A 110 3.69 -4.26 3.39
C PHE A 110 2.66 -4.64 4.45
N LEU A 111 1.64 -3.81 4.66
CA LEU A 111 0.58 -4.12 5.65
C LEU A 111 -0.27 -5.34 5.29
N ASN A 112 -0.30 -5.72 4.00
CA ASN A 112 -0.99 -6.92 3.54
C ASN A 112 -0.16 -8.21 3.75
N LEU A 113 1.14 -8.11 4.02
CA LEU A 113 2.00 -9.25 4.30
C LEU A 113 1.75 -9.82 5.71
N SER A 114 2.07 -11.09 5.91
CA SER A 114 2.08 -11.70 7.25
C SER A 114 3.14 -11.02 8.15
N PRO A 115 2.98 -11.04 9.48
CA PRO A 115 4.01 -10.56 10.42
C PRO A 115 5.41 -11.08 10.10
N GLU A 116 5.51 -12.36 9.73
CA GLU A 116 6.76 -13.03 9.44
C GLU A 116 7.44 -12.50 8.17
N GLU A 117 6.66 -12.32 7.11
CA GLU A 117 7.13 -11.74 5.86
C GLU A 117 7.63 -10.30 6.08
N ILE A 118 6.89 -9.48 6.84
CA ILE A 118 7.31 -8.10 7.15
C ILE A 118 8.63 -8.11 7.93
N TYR A 119 8.76 -9.00 8.93
CA TYR A 119 9.99 -9.12 9.72
C TYR A 119 11.21 -9.48 8.86
N SER A 120 11.07 -10.49 7.99
CA SER A 120 12.15 -10.88 7.07
C SER A 120 12.53 -9.76 6.09
N LYS A 121 11.58 -8.90 5.74
CA LYS A 121 11.74 -7.75 4.85
C LYS A 121 11.98 -6.43 5.59
N SER A 122 12.36 -6.46 6.87
CA SER A 122 12.56 -5.24 7.67
C SER A 122 13.58 -4.26 7.07
N ASN A 123 14.59 -4.75 6.34
CA ASN A 123 15.51 -3.88 5.59
C ASN A 123 14.81 -3.08 4.48
N GLU A 124 13.86 -3.69 3.76
CA GLU A 124 13.06 -3.02 2.74
C GLU A 124 12.15 -1.96 3.41
N LEU A 125 11.53 -2.29 4.55
CA LEU A 125 10.71 -1.34 5.31
C LEU A 125 11.52 -0.13 5.83
N ASN A 126 12.75 -0.36 6.31
CA ASN A 126 13.65 0.72 6.70
C ASN A 126 14.09 1.58 5.50
N ALA A 127 14.20 0.99 4.31
CA ALA A 127 14.46 1.75 3.09
C ALA A 127 13.25 2.64 2.72
N LEU A 128 12.02 2.15 2.90
CA LEU A 128 10.81 2.97 2.72
C LEU A 128 10.75 4.14 3.72
N GLU A 129 11.13 3.90 4.98
CA GLU A 129 11.26 4.97 5.97
C GLU A 129 12.32 6.00 5.57
N SER A 130 13.45 5.55 5.03
CA SER A 130 14.48 6.47 4.52
C SER A 130 13.96 7.32 3.35
N LYS A 131 13.21 6.72 2.42
CA LYS A 131 12.52 7.46 1.33
C LYS A 131 11.53 8.49 1.89
N LEU A 132 10.78 8.15 2.94
CA LEU A 132 9.88 9.09 3.62
C LEU A 132 10.64 10.31 4.16
N GLU A 133 11.76 10.07 4.85
CA GLU A 133 12.59 11.13 5.40
C GLU A 133 13.29 11.99 4.32
N GLU A 134 13.56 11.42 3.15
CA GLU A 134 14.00 12.20 1.99
C GLU A 134 12.87 13.08 1.43
N LEU A 135 11.66 12.55 1.28
CA LEU A 135 10.51 13.32 0.78
C LEU A 135 10.11 14.46 1.73
N LYS A 136 10.24 14.26 3.05
CA LYS A 136 10.00 15.31 4.06
C LYS A 136 10.96 16.50 3.99
N LYS A 137 12.07 16.40 3.26
CA LYS A 137 13.02 17.52 3.06
C LYS A 137 12.65 18.40 1.87
N ASP A 138 11.77 17.91 0.99
CA ASP A 138 11.34 18.64 -0.18
C ASP A 138 10.44 19.82 0.23
N PRO A 139 10.57 21.02 -0.37
CA PRO A 139 9.71 22.17 -0.07
C PRO A 139 8.20 21.85 -0.19
N PHE A 140 7.82 20.95 -1.09
CA PHE A 140 6.42 20.54 -1.27
C PHE A 140 5.84 19.77 -0.08
N SER A 141 6.69 19.21 0.80
CA SER A 141 6.25 18.48 1.99
C SER A 141 5.48 19.34 3.00
N ALA A 142 5.72 20.66 3.01
CA ALA A 142 5.04 21.60 3.90
C ALA A 142 3.63 21.99 3.43
N MET A 143 3.21 21.54 2.23
CA MET A 143 1.85 21.76 1.76
C MET A 143 0.87 20.87 2.53
N ALA A 144 -0.25 21.43 3.00
CA ALA A 144 -1.16 20.73 3.92
C ALA A 144 -1.62 19.34 3.43
N GLU A 145 -1.92 19.20 2.14
CA GLU A 145 -2.30 17.90 1.55
C GLU A 145 -1.14 16.89 1.59
N GLN A 146 0.08 17.35 1.29
CA GLN A 146 1.28 16.51 1.25
C GLN A 146 1.74 16.15 2.66
N GLU A 147 1.72 17.11 3.58
CA GLU A 147 2.02 16.88 5.00
C GLU A 147 1.09 15.81 5.58
N ALA A 148 -0.23 15.91 5.33
CA ALA A 148 -1.19 14.92 5.77
C ALA A 148 -0.89 13.52 5.21
N MET A 149 -0.52 13.43 3.93
CA MET A 149 -0.18 12.14 3.31
C MET A 149 1.12 11.55 3.84
N LEU A 150 2.16 12.36 4.04
CA LEU A 150 3.43 11.91 4.64
C LEU A 150 3.23 11.42 6.08
N ASN A 151 2.38 12.08 6.86
CA ASN A 151 2.02 11.65 8.22
C ASN A 151 1.23 10.34 8.22
N GLU A 152 0.32 10.14 7.26
CA GLU A 152 -0.35 8.85 7.05
C GLU A 152 0.69 7.76 6.76
N ILE A 153 1.60 7.99 5.81
CA ILE A 153 2.67 7.04 5.46
C ILE A 153 3.53 6.71 6.69
N ALA A 154 3.92 7.71 7.47
CA ALA A 154 4.68 7.50 8.71
C ALA A 154 3.95 6.56 9.69
N SER A 155 2.64 6.80 9.89
CA SER A 155 1.79 5.94 10.71
C SER A 155 1.68 4.52 10.17
N LEU A 156 1.54 4.35 8.84
CA LEU A 156 1.47 3.03 8.20
C LEU A 156 2.80 2.27 8.32
N ILE A 157 3.94 2.95 8.21
CA ILE A 157 5.26 2.35 8.44
C ILE A 157 5.37 1.86 9.88
N GLU A 158 4.96 2.65 10.87
CA GLU A 158 4.99 2.24 12.26
C GLU A 158 4.05 1.05 12.52
N GLN A 159 2.86 1.05 11.95
CA GLN A 159 1.94 -0.10 12.00
C GLN A 159 2.58 -1.36 11.40
N ALA A 160 3.30 -1.25 10.28
CA ALA A 160 4.00 -2.38 9.69
C ALA A 160 5.14 -2.87 10.61
N LYS A 161 5.89 -1.96 11.23
CA LYS A 161 6.95 -2.31 12.21
C LYS A 161 6.37 -3.02 13.44
N GLU A 162 5.28 -2.51 14.01
CA GLU A 162 4.60 -3.15 15.13
C GLU A 162 4.06 -4.53 14.77
N LYS A 163 3.44 -4.66 13.59
CA LYS A 163 3.01 -5.97 13.07
C LYS A 163 4.19 -6.93 12.95
N ALA A 164 5.34 -6.47 12.46
CA ALA A 164 6.57 -7.28 12.35
C ALA A 164 7.09 -7.76 13.71
N LYS A 165 6.97 -6.96 14.78
CA LYS A 165 7.39 -7.37 16.13
C LYS A 165 6.65 -8.61 16.62
N THR A 166 5.42 -8.83 16.18
CA THR A 166 4.67 -10.05 16.54
C THR A 166 5.25 -11.34 15.94
N ALA A 167 6.13 -11.25 14.94
CA ALA A 167 6.87 -12.37 14.37
C ALA A 167 8.26 -12.59 15.01
N VAL A 168 8.77 -11.63 15.80
CA VAL A 168 9.98 -11.81 16.62
C VAL A 168 9.69 -12.89 17.66
N PRO A 169 10.59 -13.85 17.87
CA PRO A 169 10.20 -15.11 18.46
C PRO A 169 9.79 -15.07 19.92
N PRO A 170 8.85 -15.96 20.30
CA PRO A 170 8.66 -16.32 21.70
C PRO A 170 9.98 -16.88 22.23
N THR A 171 10.39 -16.43 23.40
CA THR A 171 11.51 -17.04 24.11
C THR A 171 11.06 -18.34 24.76
N TYR A 172 11.95 -19.32 24.89
CA TYR A 172 11.71 -20.54 25.65
C TYR A 172 12.63 -20.61 26.85
N THR A 173 12.04 -20.80 28.04
CA THR A 173 12.81 -21.05 29.26
C THR A 173 13.10 -22.55 29.36
N VAL A 174 14.37 -22.91 29.30
CA VAL A 174 14.85 -24.29 29.35
C VAL A 174 14.42 -24.94 30.66
N MET A 175 13.78 -26.10 30.56
CA MET A 175 13.37 -26.90 31.72
C MET A 175 14.39 -28.02 32.01
N LYS A 176 14.35 -28.55 33.24
CA LYS A 176 15.20 -29.68 33.62
C LYS A 176 14.95 -30.88 32.70
N GLY A 177 16.02 -31.39 32.07
CA GLY A 177 15.95 -32.51 31.14
C GLY A 177 15.57 -32.13 29.70
N ASP A 178 15.63 -30.84 29.36
CA ASP A 178 15.57 -30.39 27.97
C ASP A 178 16.93 -30.48 27.27
N TYR A 179 16.87 -30.67 25.96
CA TYR A 179 17.97 -30.56 25.01
C TYR A 179 17.39 -29.97 23.71
N LEU A 180 18.23 -29.36 22.87
CA LEU A 180 17.76 -28.55 21.73
C LEU A 180 16.80 -29.31 20.79
N TRP A 181 17.08 -30.58 20.54
CA TRP A 181 16.24 -31.46 19.72
C TRP A 181 14.85 -31.68 20.31
N LYS A 182 14.75 -31.89 21.64
CA LYS A 182 13.47 -32.03 22.35
C LYS A 182 12.68 -30.72 22.33
N ILE A 183 13.35 -29.59 22.52
CA ILE A 183 12.69 -28.26 22.47
C ILE A 183 12.12 -28.04 21.07
N ALA A 184 12.94 -28.20 20.03
CA ALA A 184 12.52 -28.04 18.64
C ALA A 184 11.38 -28.99 18.23
N GLY A 185 11.35 -30.19 18.80
CA GLY A 185 10.33 -31.21 18.54
C GLY A 185 8.95 -30.92 19.13
N LYS A 186 8.79 -29.93 20.02
CA LYS A 186 7.47 -29.62 20.59
C LYS A 186 6.60 -28.91 19.54
N ASP A 187 5.32 -29.27 19.50
CA ASP A 187 4.35 -28.72 18.54
C ASP A 187 4.17 -27.20 18.68
N ASP A 188 4.25 -26.68 19.91
CA ASP A 188 4.19 -25.25 20.21
C ASP A 188 5.49 -24.49 19.87
N ILE A 189 6.57 -25.20 19.55
CA ILE A 189 7.87 -24.63 19.15
C ILE A 189 8.00 -24.72 17.62
N TYR A 190 8.41 -25.87 17.07
CA TYR A 190 8.49 -26.08 15.62
C TYR A 190 7.81 -27.36 15.14
N GLY A 191 7.42 -28.26 16.05
CA GLY A 191 6.92 -29.60 15.71
C GLY A 191 7.93 -30.44 14.91
N ASN A 192 9.20 -30.02 14.88
CA ASN A 192 10.23 -30.63 14.06
C ASN A 192 11.56 -30.67 14.83
N PRO A 193 11.96 -31.84 15.35
CA PRO A 193 13.19 -31.97 16.10
C PRO A 193 14.46 -31.58 15.30
N MET A 194 14.45 -31.70 13.96
CA MET A 194 15.58 -31.31 13.11
C MET A 194 15.81 -29.79 13.09
N ALA A 195 14.81 -28.99 13.47
CA ALA A 195 14.94 -27.54 13.57
C ALA A 195 15.72 -27.09 14.83
N TRP A 196 16.33 -28.02 15.58
CA TRP A 196 17.22 -27.69 16.69
C TRP A 196 18.41 -26.81 16.26
N TRP A 197 18.91 -26.99 15.02
CA TRP A 197 19.94 -26.15 14.42
C TRP A 197 19.55 -24.68 14.42
N ARG A 198 18.25 -24.39 14.28
CA ARG A 198 17.70 -23.05 14.31
C ARG A 198 17.84 -22.41 15.68
N ILE A 199 17.53 -23.17 16.74
CA ILE A 199 17.71 -22.71 18.12
C ILE A 199 19.20 -22.48 18.39
N TYR A 200 20.05 -23.42 18.01
CA TYR A 200 21.49 -23.33 18.26
C TYR A 200 22.10 -22.10 17.57
N THR A 201 21.93 -21.97 16.26
CA THR A 201 22.56 -20.91 15.45
C THR A 201 22.08 -19.50 15.82
N SER A 202 20.85 -19.37 16.33
CA SER A 202 20.31 -18.09 16.81
C SER A 202 20.67 -17.74 18.25
N ASN A 203 21.30 -18.64 19.00
CA ASN A 203 21.69 -18.44 20.40
C ASN A 203 23.18 -18.74 20.64
N LEU A 204 24.05 -18.59 19.63
CA LEU A 204 25.50 -18.88 19.71
C LEU A 204 26.26 -18.02 20.74
N ASP A 205 25.70 -16.87 21.09
CA ASP A 205 26.18 -16.03 22.18
C ASP A 205 26.06 -16.74 23.53
N GLN A 206 24.98 -17.50 23.74
CA GLN A 206 24.66 -18.21 24.98
C GLN A 206 25.03 -19.71 24.96
N ILE A 207 25.03 -20.36 23.80
CA ILE A 207 25.26 -21.80 23.65
C ILE A 207 26.62 -22.02 22.97
N LYS A 208 27.63 -22.40 23.75
CA LYS A 208 28.98 -22.73 23.22
C LYS A 208 29.11 -24.18 22.78
N ASN A 209 28.35 -25.06 23.42
CA ASN A 209 28.24 -26.46 23.04
C ASN A 209 26.75 -26.77 22.81
N PRO A 210 26.32 -27.19 21.61
CA PRO A 210 24.92 -27.49 21.33
C PRO A 210 24.32 -28.60 22.22
N ASP A 211 25.16 -29.46 22.79
CA ASP A 211 24.73 -30.53 23.70
C ASP A 211 24.52 -30.06 25.15
N LEU A 212 24.89 -28.81 25.48
CA LEU A 212 24.83 -28.27 26.83
C LEU A 212 23.94 -27.02 26.88
N ILE A 213 22.75 -27.19 27.43
CA ILE A 213 21.84 -26.11 27.84
C ILE A 213 21.44 -26.31 29.30
N TYR A 214 21.13 -25.21 29.99
CA TYR A 214 20.90 -25.23 31.44
C TYR A 214 19.47 -24.84 31.82
N PRO A 215 18.89 -25.43 32.88
CA PRO A 215 17.58 -25.00 33.37
C PRO A 215 17.54 -23.49 33.66
N ASN A 216 16.42 -22.85 33.35
CA ASN A 216 16.17 -21.40 33.43
C ASN A 216 16.93 -20.54 32.40
N GLN A 217 17.72 -21.15 31.49
CA GLN A 217 18.27 -20.44 30.35
C GLN A 217 17.13 -20.01 29.41
N VAL A 218 17.13 -18.75 28.98
CA VAL A 218 16.10 -18.19 28.10
C VAL A 218 16.64 -18.15 26.68
N LEU A 219 16.12 -19.03 25.82
CA LEU A 219 16.56 -19.16 24.43
C LEU A 219 15.57 -18.48 23.48
N ALA A 220 16.09 -17.79 22.47
CA ALA A 220 15.29 -17.30 21.36
C ALA A 220 14.83 -18.48 20.48
N ILE A 221 13.55 -18.50 20.09
CA ILE A 221 12.95 -19.53 19.21
C ILE A 221 12.48 -18.91 17.89
N PRO A 222 13.40 -18.44 17.01
CA PRO A 222 13.05 -17.73 15.78
C PRO A 222 12.09 -18.54 14.92
N ARG A 223 10.90 -18.00 14.65
CA ARG A 223 9.99 -18.54 13.62
C ARG A 223 10.32 -18.02 12.24
N VAL A 224 11.05 -16.92 12.15
CA VAL A 224 11.55 -16.30 10.92
C VAL A 224 13.01 -15.91 11.09
N VAL A 225 13.75 -15.78 9.99
CA VAL A 225 15.12 -15.26 9.99
C VAL A 225 15.11 -13.75 9.77
N GLY A 226 16.08 -13.06 10.37
CA GLY A 226 16.24 -11.61 10.22
C GLY A 226 16.66 -11.20 8.81
N PRO A 227 16.71 -9.89 8.51
CA PRO A 227 16.88 -9.38 7.15
C PRO A 227 18.31 -9.52 6.58
N ASN A 228 19.27 -9.95 7.42
CA ASN A 228 20.63 -10.31 7.04
C ASN A 228 20.92 -11.76 7.43
N GLU A 229 19.92 -12.62 7.37
CA GLU A 229 20.04 -14.01 7.73
C GLU A 229 19.40 -14.90 6.67
N HIS A 230 19.92 -16.11 6.51
CA HIS A 230 19.37 -17.12 5.61
C HIS A 230 19.11 -18.41 6.36
N LEU A 231 17.89 -18.95 6.26
CA LEU A 231 17.55 -20.27 6.78
C LEU A 231 17.90 -21.33 5.74
N VAL A 232 18.92 -22.14 6.02
CA VAL A 232 19.36 -23.21 5.11
C VAL A 232 18.21 -24.19 4.85
N GLN A 233 17.89 -24.37 3.58
CA GLN A 233 16.91 -25.34 3.09
C GLN A 233 17.58 -26.66 2.73
N LYS A 234 16.78 -27.73 2.62
CA LYS A 234 17.28 -29.04 2.20
C LYS A 234 17.91 -28.97 0.80
N GLY A 235 19.14 -29.45 0.68
CA GLY A 235 19.88 -29.51 -0.59
C GLY A 235 20.59 -28.21 -0.98
N GLU A 236 20.68 -27.23 -0.07
CA GLU A 236 21.50 -26.05 -0.26
C GLU A 236 22.96 -26.28 0.17
N PHE A 237 23.86 -25.51 -0.45
CA PHE A 237 25.27 -25.41 -0.11
C PHE A 237 25.70 -23.94 -0.21
N LEU A 238 26.81 -23.55 0.42
CA LEU A 238 27.19 -22.14 0.59
C LEU A 238 27.24 -21.35 -0.72
N SER A 239 27.77 -21.94 -1.80
CA SER A 239 27.83 -21.28 -3.11
C SER A 239 26.46 -21.06 -3.76
N LYS A 240 25.53 -22.01 -3.60
CA LYS A 240 24.14 -21.82 -4.04
C LYS A 240 23.48 -20.69 -3.26
N ILE A 241 23.65 -20.65 -1.94
CA ILE A 241 23.06 -19.61 -1.09
C ILE A 241 23.63 -18.23 -1.45
N ALA A 242 24.95 -18.13 -1.62
CA ALA A 242 25.61 -16.88 -2.01
C ALA A 242 25.12 -16.34 -3.38
N SER A 243 24.72 -17.23 -4.29
CA SER A 243 24.20 -16.85 -5.60
C SER A 243 22.83 -16.17 -5.56
N TYR A 244 22.06 -16.31 -4.47
CA TYR A 244 20.74 -15.72 -4.41
C TYR A 244 20.79 -14.19 -4.43
N PRO A 245 19.92 -13.50 -5.19
CA PRO A 245 19.91 -12.04 -5.28
C PRO A 245 19.74 -11.34 -3.93
N ASN A 246 18.97 -11.94 -3.01
CA ASN A 246 18.74 -11.43 -1.66
C ASN A 246 19.90 -11.74 -0.67
N VAL A 247 20.91 -12.50 -1.09
CA VAL A 247 22.11 -12.79 -0.31
C VAL A 247 23.28 -11.96 -0.84
N TYR A 248 23.89 -12.37 -1.96
CA TYR A 248 24.94 -11.59 -2.61
C TYR A 248 24.81 -11.49 -4.14
N GLY A 249 23.92 -12.27 -4.75
CA GLY A 249 23.78 -12.37 -6.21
C GLY A 249 25.00 -12.97 -6.90
N ASP A 250 25.91 -13.61 -6.17
CA ASP A 250 27.21 -14.06 -6.67
C ASP A 250 27.67 -15.34 -5.96
N SER A 251 27.71 -16.43 -6.72
CA SER A 251 28.09 -17.75 -6.22
C SER A 251 29.54 -17.83 -5.72
N PHE A 252 30.42 -16.92 -6.17
CA PHE A 252 31.81 -16.82 -5.74
C PHE A 252 32.00 -16.08 -4.41
N LYS A 253 30.94 -15.57 -3.79
CA LYS A 253 31.00 -14.96 -2.44
C LYS A 253 30.71 -15.94 -1.31
N TRP A 254 30.75 -17.23 -1.59
CA TRP A 254 30.53 -18.27 -0.59
C TRP A 254 31.57 -18.25 0.53
N GLN A 255 32.81 -17.84 0.26
CA GLN A 255 33.86 -17.68 1.27
C GLN A 255 33.50 -16.58 2.27
N LYS A 256 32.89 -15.47 1.80
CA LYS A 256 32.39 -14.39 2.68
C LYS A 256 31.28 -14.92 3.57
N LEU A 257 30.37 -15.74 3.03
CA LEU A 257 29.32 -16.40 3.80
C LEU A 257 29.88 -17.36 4.84
N TYR A 258 30.86 -18.19 4.46
CA TYR A 258 31.54 -19.12 5.37
C TYR A 258 32.22 -18.37 6.51
N GLU A 259 33.03 -17.36 6.20
CA GLU A 259 33.81 -16.60 7.17
C GLU A 259 32.92 -15.94 8.24
N ALA A 260 31.76 -15.40 7.82
CA ALA A 260 30.77 -14.83 8.74
C ALA A 260 30.15 -15.86 9.71
N ASN A 261 30.21 -17.16 9.38
CA ASN A 261 29.53 -18.25 10.08
C ASN A 261 30.48 -19.34 10.59
N LYS A 262 31.79 -19.16 10.48
CA LYS A 262 32.83 -20.13 10.86
C LYS A 262 32.79 -20.59 12.33
N SER A 263 32.06 -19.85 13.17
CA SER A 263 31.88 -20.19 14.59
C SER A 263 31.14 -21.52 14.80
N PHE A 264 30.31 -21.95 13.84
CA PHE A 264 29.58 -23.21 13.91
C PHE A 264 29.67 -24.06 12.63
N ILE A 265 30.28 -23.52 11.56
CA ILE A 265 30.56 -24.28 10.33
C ILE A 265 32.04 -24.66 10.32
N SER A 266 32.32 -25.92 10.66
CA SER A 266 33.70 -26.44 10.64
C SER A 266 34.18 -26.74 9.22
N ASP A 267 33.33 -27.38 8.40
CA ASP A 267 33.63 -27.70 6.99
C ASP A 267 32.72 -26.88 6.07
N PRO A 268 33.26 -26.04 5.18
CA PRO A 268 32.46 -25.22 4.26
C PRO A 268 31.58 -26.04 3.29
N ASN A 269 31.88 -27.32 3.07
CA ASN A 269 31.06 -28.20 2.25
C ASN A 269 29.92 -28.88 3.03
N LEU A 270 29.87 -28.69 4.35
CA LEU A 270 28.91 -29.36 5.23
C LEU A 270 28.07 -28.34 5.99
N ILE A 271 26.89 -28.03 5.44
CA ILE A 271 25.84 -27.29 6.12
C ILE A 271 24.59 -28.16 6.27
N TYR A 272 23.81 -27.88 7.31
CA TYR A 272 22.61 -28.64 7.65
C TYR A 272 21.36 -27.79 7.45
N PRO A 273 20.23 -28.41 7.04
CA PRO A 273 18.94 -27.73 7.04
C PRO A 273 18.64 -27.11 8.40
N PHE A 274 17.91 -25.99 8.38
CA PHE A 274 17.53 -25.19 9.55
C PHE A 274 18.65 -24.42 10.24
N GLN A 275 19.89 -24.48 9.76
CA GLN A 275 20.92 -23.54 10.20
C GLN A 275 20.55 -22.11 9.75
N VAL A 276 20.72 -21.14 10.65
CA VAL A 276 20.56 -19.72 10.34
C VAL A 276 21.95 -19.15 10.06
N LEU A 277 22.20 -18.76 8.80
CA LEU A 277 23.45 -18.15 8.37
C LEU A 277 23.34 -16.64 8.45
N LYS A 278 24.33 -15.97 9.05
CA LYS A 278 24.48 -14.51 8.99
C LYS A 278 25.08 -14.10 7.65
N ILE A 279 24.44 -13.17 6.98
CA ILE A 279 24.85 -12.57 5.71
C ILE A 279 25.60 -11.29 6.03
N ALA A 280 26.91 -11.28 5.79
CA ALA A 280 27.73 -10.09 5.97
C ALA A 280 27.52 -9.16 4.76
N ARG A 281 26.71 -8.10 4.91
CA ARG A 281 26.54 -7.08 3.86
C ARG A 281 27.81 -6.24 3.74
#